data_AF-A0A1F9GPS4-F1
#
_entry.id   AF-A0A1F9GPS4-F1
#
_cell.length_a   1.000
_cell.length_b   1.000
_cell.length_c   1.000
_cell.angle_alpha   90.00
_cell.angle_beta   90.00
_cell.angle_gamma   90.00
#
_symmetry.space_group_name_H-M   'P 1'
#
loop_
_entity.id
_entity.type
_entity.pdbx_description
1 polymer ?
#
loop_
_entity_poly.entity_id
_entity_poly.type
_entity_poly.pdbx_seq_one_letter_code
_entity_poly.pdbx_strand_id
1 'polypeptide(L)'
;MTTILQKLCLPFVIAGLVFFFGQSACTKKIGPGTEEVDYVGVELFGDTYTCKSNKVASGGFWNKDMRSERVGMKGYTNIESETTTWRIVIKNDLAHVTSFSGSTQTIEEPKVFQVEKTPIKNGLLLVSLRDSGVSPEIITIDPENGSFVYSTQHINLFHNRASVFYGECYPYQ
;
A
#
# COMPACT_ATOMS: atom_id res chain seq x y z
N MET A 1 -8.37 25.18 -11.91
CA MET A 1 -8.08 24.85 -13.31
C MET A 1 -9.28 24.06 -13.84
N THR A 2 -10.10 24.72 -14.64
CA THR A 2 -11.44 24.29 -15.11
C THR A 2 -11.31 23.28 -16.23
N THR A 3 -11.81 22.05 -16.05
CA THR A 3 -11.81 21.04 -17.12
C THR A 3 -13.15 21.05 -17.85
N ILE A 4 -13.08 21.40 -19.13
CA ILE A 4 -14.18 21.47 -20.09
C ILE A 4 -14.70 20.05 -20.40
N LEU A 5 -16.02 19.86 -20.28
CA LEU A 5 -16.70 18.61 -20.62
C LEU A 5 -17.23 18.71 -22.07
N GLN A 6 -16.50 18.19 -23.05
CA GLN A 6 -16.99 18.11 -24.43
C GLN A 6 -17.63 16.73 -24.66
N LYS A 7 -18.97 16.66 -24.60
CA LYS A 7 -19.74 15.49 -25.04
C LYS A 7 -19.89 15.54 -26.56
N LEU A 8 -19.17 14.69 -27.29
CA LEU A 8 -19.49 14.36 -28.68
C LEU A 8 -20.35 13.09 -28.68
N CYS A 9 -21.67 13.27 -28.71
CA CYS A 9 -22.60 12.23 -29.14
C CYS A 9 -23.02 12.59 -30.57
N LEU A 10 -22.42 11.94 -31.57
CA LEU A 10 -22.91 12.00 -32.95
C LEU A 10 -24.02 10.95 -33.13
N PRO A 11 -25.24 11.33 -33.52
CA PRO A 11 -26.21 10.36 -34.04
C PRO A 11 -25.87 10.05 -35.51
N PHE A 12 -25.75 8.76 -35.82
CA PHE A 12 -25.78 8.28 -37.21
C PHE A 12 -27.24 8.16 -37.64
N VAL A 13 -27.65 8.96 -38.63
CA VAL A 13 -28.95 8.80 -39.31
C VAL A 13 -28.67 8.17 -40.66
N ILE A 14 -29.09 6.91 -40.83
CA ILE A 14 -29.23 6.28 -42.14
C ILE A 14 -30.73 6.09 -42.37
N ALA A 15 -31.18 6.52 -43.55
CA ALA A 15 -32.58 6.58 -43.94
C ALA A 15 -33.35 5.28 -43.63
N GLY A 16 -34.50 5.41 -42.96
CA GLY A 16 -35.63 4.50 -43.11
C GLY A 16 -35.90 3.46 -42.02
N LEU A 17 -35.00 3.19 -41.06
CA LEU A 17 -35.29 2.29 -39.94
C LEU A 17 -34.66 2.77 -38.64
N VAL A 18 -35.46 3.20 -37.67
CA VAL A 18 -35.00 3.50 -36.31
C VAL A 18 -34.97 2.20 -35.52
N PHE A 19 -33.82 1.54 -35.50
CA PHE A 19 -33.52 0.48 -34.54
C PHE A 19 -33.12 1.09 -33.19
N PHE A 20 -33.92 0.87 -32.14
CA PHE A 20 -33.48 1.06 -30.76
C PHE A 20 -32.58 -0.13 -30.39
N PHE A 21 -31.29 -0.04 -30.67
CA PHE A 21 -30.30 -0.97 -30.11
C PHE A 21 -29.12 -0.21 -29.52
N GLY A 22 -28.77 -0.58 -28.30
CA GLY A 22 -27.55 -0.18 -27.63
C GLY A 22 -27.78 0.91 -26.60
N GLN A 23 -28.22 0.51 -25.40
CA GLN A 23 -27.76 1.18 -24.19
C GLN A 23 -26.23 1.09 -24.20
N SER A 24 -25.58 2.11 -24.75
CA SER A 24 -24.16 2.33 -24.56
C SER A 24 -23.93 2.36 -23.07
N ALA A 25 -23.30 1.30 -22.55
CA ALA A 25 -22.74 1.28 -21.22
C ALA A 25 -21.76 2.44 -21.15
N CYS A 26 -22.25 3.59 -20.67
CA CYS A 26 -21.43 4.64 -20.12
C CYS A 26 -20.74 4.02 -18.91
N THR A 27 -19.62 3.34 -19.15
CA THR A 27 -18.68 2.96 -18.11
C THR A 27 -18.14 4.27 -17.57
N LYS A 28 -18.81 4.78 -16.54
CA LYS A 28 -18.32 5.85 -15.69
C LYS A 28 -16.99 5.33 -15.17
N LYS A 29 -15.87 5.82 -15.72
CA LYS A 29 -14.58 5.71 -15.03
C LYS A 29 -14.74 6.52 -13.77
N ILE A 30 -15.14 5.86 -12.70
CA ILE A 30 -15.05 6.37 -11.34
C ILE A 30 -13.54 6.57 -11.15
N GLY A 31 -13.09 7.83 -11.16
CA GLY A 31 -11.73 8.15 -10.70
C GLY A 31 -11.57 7.57 -9.29
N PRO A 32 -10.34 7.21 -8.86
CA PRO A 32 -10.15 6.57 -7.57
C PRO A 32 -10.74 7.50 -6.49
N GLY A 33 -11.85 7.09 -5.89
CA GLY A 33 -12.42 7.80 -4.76
C GLY A 33 -11.43 7.68 -3.62
N THR A 34 -10.89 8.81 -3.16
CA THR A 34 -10.19 8.86 -1.89
C THR A 34 -11.26 8.84 -0.81
N GLU A 35 -11.53 7.65 -0.27
CA GLU A 35 -12.38 7.49 0.91
C GLU A 35 -11.53 7.83 2.14
N GLU A 36 -11.86 8.93 2.82
CA GLU A 36 -11.31 9.26 4.12
C GLU A 36 -12.14 8.52 5.18
N VAL A 37 -11.47 7.80 6.06
CA VAL A 37 -12.11 6.98 7.09
C VAL A 37 -11.48 7.34 8.43
N ASP A 38 -12.32 7.67 9.40
CA ASP A 38 -11.87 7.90 10.78
C ASP A 38 -11.28 6.61 11.37
N TYR A 39 -10.12 6.74 12.02
CA TYR A 39 -9.46 5.64 12.72
C TYR A 39 -9.41 5.93 14.21
N VAL A 40 -9.98 5.02 15.01
CA VAL A 40 -9.88 5.01 16.46
C VAL A 40 -9.14 3.74 16.84
N GLY A 41 -7.87 3.88 17.21
CA GLY A 41 -7.04 2.75 17.60
C GLY A 41 -6.76 2.71 19.09
N VAL A 42 -5.67 2.04 19.46
CA VAL A 42 -5.30 1.72 20.85
C VAL A 42 -3.91 2.29 21.14
N GLU A 43 -3.75 2.90 22.30
CA GLU A 43 -2.44 3.36 22.78
C GLU A 43 -1.49 2.16 22.95
N LEU A 44 -0.26 2.31 22.45
CA LEU A 44 0.78 1.31 22.53
C LEU A 44 1.63 1.51 23.79
N PHE A 45 1.94 0.41 24.47
CA PHE A 45 2.83 0.39 25.62
C PHE A 45 3.77 -0.82 25.57
N GLY A 46 4.90 -0.72 26.27
CA GLY A 46 5.97 -1.72 26.24
C GLY A 46 6.81 -1.64 24.96
N ASP A 47 7.67 -2.63 24.77
CA ASP A 47 8.67 -2.67 23.68
C ASP A 47 8.33 -3.70 22.60
N THR A 48 7.17 -4.35 22.67
CA THR A 48 6.76 -5.36 21.68
C THR A 48 5.35 -5.08 21.17
N TYR A 49 5.22 -5.01 19.85
CA TYR A 49 3.97 -4.70 19.16
C TYR A 49 3.64 -5.76 18.13
N THR A 50 2.34 -5.95 17.89
CA THR A 50 1.82 -6.68 16.74
C THR A 50 1.08 -5.72 15.84
N CYS A 51 1.57 -5.51 14.63
CA CYS A 51 0.96 -4.66 13.61
C CYS A 51 0.34 -5.54 12.53
N LYS A 52 -0.82 -5.17 11.98
CA LYS A 52 -1.50 -5.97 10.97
C LYS A 52 -2.21 -5.12 9.93
N SER A 53 -2.12 -5.51 8.67
CA SER A 53 -2.82 -4.83 7.58
C SER A 53 -3.23 -5.83 6.51
N ASN A 54 -4.42 -5.60 5.97
CA ASN A 54 -4.89 -6.19 4.72
C ASN A 54 -5.12 -5.11 3.66
N LYS A 55 -4.64 -3.89 3.86
CA LYS A 55 -4.86 -2.76 2.94
C LYS A 55 -3.53 -2.32 2.36
N VAL A 56 -3.44 -2.30 1.04
CA VAL A 56 -2.23 -1.93 0.32
C VAL A 56 -2.52 -0.92 -0.78
N ALA A 57 -1.73 0.13 -0.84
CA ALA A 57 -1.61 1.01 -1.99
C ALA A 57 -0.29 0.71 -2.70
N SER A 58 -0.30 0.50 -4.00
CA SER A 58 0.91 0.19 -4.77
C SER A 58 0.96 0.99 -6.06
N GLY A 59 2.16 1.35 -6.48
CA GLY A 59 2.39 2.09 -7.72
C GLY A 59 3.80 1.91 -8.26
N GLY A 60 3.97 2.15 -9.55
CA GLY A 60 5.27 2.07 -10.21
C GLY A 60 5.21 1.70 -11.68
N PHE A 61 6.24 0.99 -12.11
CA PHE A 61 6.53 0.65 -13.48
C PHE A 61 6.69 -0.87 -13.62
N TRP A 62 5.94 -1.48 -14.53
CA TRP A 62 5.96 -2.91 -14.81
C TRP A 62 6.47 -3.17 -16.22
N ASN A 63 7.48 -4.00 -16.31
CA ASN A 63 7.90 -4.58 -17.57
C ASN A 63 7.03 -5.80 -17.89
N LYS A 64 6.18 -5.68 -18.91
CA LYS A 64 5.26 -6.76 -19.32
C LYS A 64 5.97 -7.86 -20.10
N ASP A 65 7.12 -7.56 -20.70
CA ASP A 65 7.91 -8.48 -21.50
C ASP A 65 9.39 -8.06 -21.39
N MET A 66 10.24 -8.94 -20.83
CA MET A 66 11.67 -8.67 -20.65
C MET A 66 12.41 -8.33 -21.95
N ARG A 67 11.85 -8.64 -23.12
CA ARG A 67 12.41 -8.32 -24.44
C ARG A 67 11.88 -7.01 -25.03
N SER A 68 10.88 -6.41 -24.39
CA SER A 68 10.23 -5.17 -24.83
C SER A 68 10.83 -3.97 -24.10
N GLU A 69 11.13 -2.91 -24.83
CA GLU A 69 11.51 -1.61 -24.26
C GLU A 69 10.31 -0.86 -23.62
N ARG A 70 9.10 -1.38 -23.80
CA ARG A 70 7.88 -0.76 -23.28
C ARG A 70 7.65 -1.11 -21.82
N VAL A 71 7.67 -0.09 -20.98
CA VAL A 71 7.34 -0.18 -19.56
C VAL A 71 5.97 0.42 -19.32
N GLY A 72 5.09 -0.34 -18.64
CA GLY A 72 3.75 0.13 -18.28
C GLY A 72 3.74 0.79 -16.90
N MET A 73 3.05 1.91 -16.76
CA MET A 73 2.80 2.53 -15.45
C MET A 73 1.47 2.00 -14.88
N LYS A 74 1.44 1.65 -13.60
CA LYS A 74 0.22 1.21 -12.89
C LYS A 74 0.21 1.77 -11.47
N GLY A 75 -0.98 2.08 -10.97
CA GLY A 75 -1.24 2.37 -9.56
C GLY A 75 -2.57 1.74 -9.15
N TYR A 76 -2.65 1.19 -7.94
CA TYR A 76 -3.88 0.60 -7.42
C TYR A 76 -3.88 0.61 -5.89
N THR A 77 -5.08 0.64 -5.34
CA THR A 77 -5.37 0.28 -3.95
C THR A 77 -6.05 -1.08 -3.95
N ASN A 78 -5.77 -1.91 -2.95
CA ASN A 78 -6.36 -3.23 -2.81
C ASN A 78 -6.61 -3.57 -1.34
N ILE A 79 -7.64 -4.37 -1.10
CA ILE A 79 -7.86 -5.06 0.16
C ILE A 79 -7.52 -6.53 -0.09
N GLU A 80 -6.47 -7.02 0.58
CA GLU A 80 -6.00 -8.39 0.48
C GLU A 80 -6.92 -9.33 1.25
N SER A 81 -7.10 -10.55 0.74
CA SER A 81 -7.91 -11.59 1.40
C SER A 81 -7.25 -12.11 2.68
N GLU A 82 -5.93 -12.02 2.75
CA GLU A 82 -5.13 -12.42 3.91
C GLU A 82 -4.55 -11.18 4.58
N THR A 83 -4.60 -11.15 5.90
CA THR A 83 -3.98 -10.09 6.69
C THR A 83 -2.51 -10.42 6.88
N THR A 84 -1.63 -9.52 6.45
CA THR A 84 -0.21 -9.59 6.81
C THR A 84 -0.03 -9.03 8.21
N THR A 85 0.75 -9.72 9.03
CA THR A 85 1.04 -9.35 10.41
C THR A 85 2.54 -9.18 10.59
N TRP A 86 2.95 -8.17 11.35
CA TRP A 86 4.33 -7.87 11.69
C TRP A 86 4.47 -7.85 13.21
N ARG A 87 5.32 -8.71 13.74
CA ARG A 87 5.76 -8.62 15.13
C ARG A 87 6.98 -7.73 15.20
N ILE A 88 6.92 -6.68 15.99
CA ILE A 88 7.98 -5.69 16.16
C ILE A 88 8.47 -5.79 17.60
N VAL A 89 9.75 -6.12 17.78
CA VAL A 89 10.41 -6.16 19.09
C VAL A 89 11.48 -5.08 19.13
N ILE A 90 11.27 -4.04 19.92
CA ILE A 90 12.20 -2.93 20.11
C ILE A 90 13.17 -3.29 21.25
N LYS A 91 14.46 -3.11 21.01
CA LYS A 91 15.52 -3.27 22.00
C LYS A 91 16.57 -2.20 21.76
N ASN A 92 16.68 -1.26 22.70
CA ASN A 92 17.50 -0.06 22.55
C ASN A 92 17.07 0.73 21.30
N ASP A 93 18.01 1.11 20.44
CA ASP A 93 17.74 1.85 19.20
C ASP A 93 17.51 0.93 17.98
N LEU A 94 17.23 -0.37 18.20
CA LEU A 94 16.98 -1.33 17.13
C LEU A 94 15.61 -1.99 17.30
N ALA A 95 14.96 -2.28 16.18
CA ALA A 95 13.73 -3.06 16.11
C ALA A 95 13.93 -4.32 15.28
N HIS A 96 13.51 -5.46 15.81
CA HIS A 96 13.45 -6.73 15.09
C HIS A 96 12.02 -6.95 14.59
N VAL A 97 11.84 -6.98 13.27
CA VAL A 97 10.54 -7.07 12.61
C VAL A 97 10.42 -8.44 11.94
N THR A 98 9.40 -9.20 12.34
CA THR A 98 9.09 -10.53 11.78
C THR A 98 7.73 -10.48 11.07
N SER A 99 7.69 -10.82 9.78
CA SER A 99 6.46 -10.90 8.99
C SER A 99 5.80 -12.27 9.11
N PHE A 100 4.47 -12.28 9.09
CA PHE A 100 3.63 -13.48 9.05
C PHE A 100 2.49 -13.23 8.05
N SER A 101 2.27 -14.18 7.13
CA SER A 101 1.11 -14.16 6.22
C SER A 101 0.40 -15.53 6.22
N GLY A 102 -0.92 -15.53 6.39
CA GLY A 102 -1.74 -16.74 6.33
C GLY A 102 -1.63 -17.70 7.53
N SER A 103 -2.32 -18.84 7.43
CA SER A 103 -2.49 -19.84 8.51
C SER A 103 -1.38 -20.90 8.59
N THR A 104 -0.47 -20.94 7.60
CA THR A 104 0.54 -22.00 7.47
C THR A 104 1.85 -21.47 6.87
N GLN A 105 2.58 -20.58 7.56
CA GLN A 105 3.90 -20.16 7.05
C GLN A 105 4.99 -20.02 8.12
N THR A 106 6.18 -20.47 7.68
CA THR A 106 7.51 -20.36 8.25
C THR A 106 7.78 -18.96 8.77
N ILE A 107 8.25 -18.86 10.02
CA ILE A 107 8.78 -17.65 10.61
C ILE A 107 9.90 -17.14 9.69
N GLU A 108 9.69 -16.01 9.01
CA GLU A 108 10.77 -15.32 8.31
C GLU A 108 11.82 -14.87 9.34
N GLU A 109 13.11 -14.88 8.98
CA GLU A 109 14.13 -14.35 9.88
C GLU A 109 13.85 -12.87 10.18
N PRO A 110 13.98 -12.42 11.45
CA PRO A 110 13.68 -11.04 11.80
C PRO A 110 14.59 -10.06 11.04
N LYS A 111 13.98 -9.14 10.31
CA LYS A 111 14.67 -8.00 9.72
C LYS A 111 14.97 -6.98 10.82
N VAL A 112 16.17 -6.39 10.78
CA VAL A 112 16.59 -5.38 11.77
C VAL A 112 16.36 -3.98 11.21
N PHE A 113 15.79 -3.10 12.02
CA PHE A 113 15.53 -1.71 11.69
C PHE A 113 16.20 -0.80 12.73
N GLN A 114 16.77 0.30 12.28
CA GLN A 114 17.14 1.41 13.14
C GLN A 114 15.86 2.12 13.61
N VAL A 115 15.76 2.38 14.91
CA VAL A 115 14.66 3.13 15.51
C VAL A 115 15.07 4.60 15.58
N GLU A 116 14.20 5.47 15.10
CA GLU A 116 14.27 6.92 15.26
C GLU A 116 12.97 7.41 15.90
N LYS A 117 13.09 8.28 16.91
CA LYS A 117 11.92 8.94 17.50
C LYS A 117 11.58 10.18 16.69
N THR A 118 10.34 10.29 16.25
CA THR A 118 9.85 11.49 15.58
C THR A 118 9.48 12.56 16.63
N PRO A 119 9.62 13.86 16.31
CA PRO A 119 9.32 14.93 17.26
C PRO A 119 7.85 15.02 17.68
N ILE A 120 6.95 14.41 16.91
CA ILE A 120 5.51 14.49 17.12
C ILE A 120 5.06 13.23 17.86
N LYS A 121 4.51 13.41 19.06
CA LYS A 121 3.83 12.35 19.84
C LYS A 121 4.68 11.11 20.14
N ASN A 122 6.01 11.27 20.21
CA ASN A 122 6.95 10.15 20.34
C ASN A 122 6.76 9.08 19.24
N GLY A 123 6.33 9.49 18.04
CA GLY A 123 6.16 8.59 16.91
C GLY A 123 7.44 7.79 16.64
N LEU A 124 7.30 6.57 16.16
CA LEU A 124 8.42 5.70 15.85
C LEU A 124 8.62 5.67 14.33
N LEU A 125 9.84 5.95 13.88
CA LEU A 125 10.29 5.75 12.53
C LEU A 125 11.32 4.61 12.53
N LEU A 126 10.97 3.50 11.91
CA LEU A 126 11.84 2.34 11.76
C LEU A 126 12.38 2.32 10.34
N VAL A 127 13.70 2.37 10.19
CA VAL A 127 14.38 2.33 8.89
C VAL A 127 15.18 1.04 8.79
N SER A 128 14.92 0.21 7.78
CA SER A 128 15.58 -1.09 7.66
C SER A 128 17.09 -0.96 7.55
N LEU A 129 17.84 -1.70 8.37
CA LEU A 129 19.25 -1.95 8.15
C LEU A 129 19.37 -2.97 7.02
N ARG A 130 20.02 -2.59 5.93
CA ARG A 130 20.04 -3.37 4.69
C ARG A 130 21.41 -3.38 4.04
N ASP A 131 21.63 -4.40 3.23
CA ASP A 131 22.76 -4.44 2.33
C ASP A 131 22.67 -3.37 1.23
N SER A 132 23.82 -3.02 0.68
CA SER A 132 23.90 -2.13 -0.49
C SER A 132 23.14 -2.72 -1.68
N GLY A 133 22.41 -1.88 -2.41
CA GLY A 133 21.63 -2.29 -3.59
C GLY A 133 20.20 -2.79 -3.32
N VAL A 134 19.82 -3.04 -2.06
CA VAL A 134 18.42 -3.29 -1.68
C VAL A 134 17.72 -1.95 -1.42
N SER A 135 16.45 -1.79 -1.71
CA SER A 135 15.75 -0.55 -1.34
C SER A 135 15.42 -0.52 0.16
N PRO A 136 15.45 0.64 0.82
CA PRO A 136 15.07 0.74 2.23
C PRO A 136 13.58 0.47 2.40
N GLU A 137 13.26 -0.21 3.49
CA GLU A 137 11.92 -0.39 4.01
C GLU A 137 11.73 0.55 5.20
N ILE A 138 10.54 1.13 5.33
CA ILE A 138 10.24 2.14 6.36
C ILE A 138 8.93 1.78 7.05
N ILE A 139 8.93 1.71 8.38
CA ILE A 139 7.71 1.58 9.18
C ILE A 139 7.57 2.83 10.03
N THR A 140 6.41 3.48 10.01
CA THR A 140 6.06 4.53 10.95
C THR A 140 4.92 4.09 11.84
N ILE A 141 5.03 4.32 13.13
CA ILE A 141 4.03 3.97 14.14
C ILE A 141 3.72 5.21 14.97
N ASP A 142 2.44 5.50 15.19
CA ASP A 142 1.99 6.47 16.18
C ASP A 142 1.59 5.72 17.46
N PRO A 143 2.38 5.78 18.55
CA PRO A 143 2.07 5.07 19.79
C PRO A 143 0.76 5.52 20.45
N GLU A 144 0.26 6.73 20.22
CA GLU A 144 -0.95 7.21 20.91
C GLU A 144 -2.23 6.53 20.41
N ASN A 145 -2.25 6.11 19.14
CA ASN A 145 -3.42 5.48 18.53
C ASN A 145 -3.10 4.13 17.85
N GLY A 146 -1.84 3.69 17.88
CA GLY A 146 -1.43 2.44 17.26
C GLY A 146 -1.60 2.41 15.75
N SER A 147 -1.79 3.54 15.07
CA SER A 147 -1.78 3.57 13.61
C SER A 147 -0.38 3.25 13.10
N PHE A 148 -0.30 2.48 12.02
CA PHE A 148 0.98 2.24 11.36
C PHE A 148 0.89 2.33 9.85
N VAL A 149 2.04 2.67 9.28
CA VAL A 149 2.27 2.66 7.84
C VAL A 149 3.58 1.93 7.59
N TYR A 150 3.57 0.96 6.69
CA TYR A 150 4.75 0.24 6.25
C TYR A 150 4.96 0.44 4.76
N SER A 151 6.10 0.98 4.38
CA SER A 151 6.49 1.19 2.98
C SER A 151 7.61 0.25 2.58
N THR A 152 7.41 -0.39 1.44
CA THR A 152 8.40 -1.25 0.78
C THR A 152 8.66 -0.74 -0.63
N GLN A 153 9.87 -0.98 -1.13
CA GLN A 153 10.27 -0.64 -2.48
C GLN A 153 10.98 -1.84 -3.08
N HIS A 154 10.64 -2.18 -4.32
CA HIS A 154 11.22 -3.33 -5.00
C HIS A 154 11.59 -2.97 -6.43
N ILE A 155 12.87 -3.14 -6.74
CA ILE A 155 13.42 -3.01 -8.09
C ILE A 155 13.92 -4.39 -8.50
N ASN A 156 13.34 -4.93 -9.57
CA ASN A 156 13.80 -6.15 -10.23
C ASN A 156 13.55 -6.05 -11.76
N LEU A 157 13.84 -7.12 -12.49
CA LEU A 157 13.67 -7.16 -13.95
C LEU A 157 12.21 -6.97 -14.41
N PHE A 158 11.24 -7.28 -13.56
CA PHE A 158 9.82 -7.22 -13.88
C PHE A 158 9.17 -5.92 -13.47
N HIS A 159 9.65 -5.28 -12.40
CA HIS A 159 9.06 -4.03 -11.93
C HIS A 159 10.01 -3.19 -11.09
N ASN A 160 9.79 -1.88 -11.15
CA ASN A 160 10.20 -0.92 -10.15
C ASN A 160 8.91 -0.40 -9.50
N ARG A 161 8.62 -0.86 -8.27
CA ARG A 161 7.38 -0.53 -7.57
C ARG A 161 7.62 -0.15 -6.12
N ALA A 162 6.73 0.68 -5.60
CA ALA A 162 6.57 0.93 -4.17
C ALA A 162 5.20 0.43 -3.72
N SER A 163 5.15 -0.08 -2.50
CA SER A 163 3.92 -0.51 -1.83
C SER A 163 3.86 0.12 -0.45
N VAL A 164 2.67 0.52 -0.05
CA VAL A 164 2.36 1.13 1.25
C VAL A 164 1.22 0.34 1.87
N PHE A 165 1.49 -0.27 3.01
CA PHE A 165 0.51 -0.92 3.86
C PHE A 165 0.12 0.05 4.96
N TYR A 166 -1.17 0.16 5.25
CA TYR A 166 -1.68 0.98 6.35
C TYR A 166 -2.62 0.14 7.20
N GLY A 167 -2.48 0.25 8.52
CA GLY A 167 -3.22 -0.60 9.43
C GLY A 167 -3.06 -0.18 10.88
N GLU A 168 -3.18 -1.18 11.76
CA GLU A 168 -3.25 -1.03 13.20
C GLU A 168 -2.21 -1.91 13.92
N CYS A 169 -1.64 -1.38 14.98
CA CYS A 169 -0.76 -2.04 15.92
C CYS A 169 -1.43 -2.20 17.28
N TYR A 170 -0.99 -3.23 18.01
CA TYR A 170 -1.45 -3.53 19.36
C TYR A 170 -0.25 -3.89 20.25
N PRO A 171 -0.31 -3.60 21.56
CA PRO A 171 0.63 -4.15 22.53
C PRO A 171 0.65 -5.69 22.44
N TYR A 172 1.83 -6.29 22.46
CA TYR A 172 1.97 -7.74 22.53
C TYR A 172 1.73 -8.20 23.97
N GLN A 173 0.75 -9.08 24.18
CA GLN A 173 0.47 -9.71 25.48
C GLN A 173 1.29 -10.98 25.68
#